data_AF-A0A925PQS4-F1
#
_entry.id   AF-A0A925PQS4-F1
#
_cell.length_a   1.000
_cell.length_b   1.000
_cell.length_c   1.000
_cell.angle_alpha   90.00
_cell.angle_beta   90.00
_cell.angle_gamma   90.00
#
_symmetry.space_group_name_H-M   'P 1'
#
loop_
_entity.id
_entity.type
_entity.pdbx_description
1 polymer ?
#
loop_
_entity_poly.entity_id
_entity_poly.type
_entity_poly.pdbx_seq_one_letter_code
_entity_poly.pdbx_strand_id
1 'polypeptide(L)'
;MAAESAKEFEALEAQAATLLDTFRSAGYEQVAPSILQPADIFLDRIGEQVRSRTYVFTDLAGDELCLRPDLTVPVSRLYLERHPKADEEARYCYNGPAFRFQPQGDNRAHPREFRQAGIECFGDSDTESADVETVMLAVEAVRRAGLKDLRLRFGDIALFYALLDALSLPERWRQKLRHYFWRPIAFHALLARLARGERPNGDGPVM
;
A
#
# COMPACT_ATOMS: atom_id res chain seq x y z
N MET A 1 -20.76 12.68 -6.46
CA MET A 1 -20.18 11.48 -7.08
C MET A 1 -21.13 11.06 -8.19
N ALA A 2 -20.68 11.03 -9.44
CA ALA A 2 -21.50 10.47 -10.51
C ALA A 2 -21.52 8.94 -10.31
N ALA A 3 -22.71 8.34 -10.30
CA ALA A 3 -22.80 6.89 -10.30
C ALA A 3 -22.08 6.34 -11.54
N GLU A 4 -21.29 5.28 -11.38
CA GLU A 4 -20.76 4.53 -12.53
C GLU A 4 -21.94 4.08 -13.41
N SER A 5 -21.73 4.09 -14.73
CA SER A 5 -22.73 3.49 -15.60
C SER A 5 -22.83 1.99 -15.33
N ALA A 6 -24.02 1.40 -15.47
CA ALA A 6 -24.21 -0.04 -15.27
C ALA A 6 -23.22 -0.87 -16.13
N LYS A 7 -22.92 -0.39 -17.34
CA LYS A 7 -21.97 -1.02 -18.26
C LYS A 7 -20.53 -0.99 -17.74
N GLU A 8 -20.08 0.12 -17.17
CA GLU A 8 -18.73 0.23 -16.59
C GLU A 8 -18.62 -0.65 -15.35
N PHE A 9 -19.65 -0.64 -14.49
CA PHE A 9 -19.71 -1.49 -13.31
C PHE A 9 -19.64 -2.99 -13.67
N GLU A 10 -20.47 -3.45 -14.61
CA GLU A 10 -20.47 -4.84 -15.08
C GLU A 10 -19.11 -5.25 -15.69
N ALA A 11 -18.47 -4.35 -16.43
CA ALA A 11 -17.15 -4.61 -17.00
C ALA A 11 -16.08 -4.76 -15.90
N LEU A 12 -16.09 -3.88 -14.88
CA LEU A 12 -15.16 -3.95 -13.75
C LEU A 12 -15.37 -5.22 -12.91
N GLU A 13 -16.62 -5.61 -12.65
CA GLU A 13 -16.92 -6.86 -11.95
C GLU A 13 -16.44 -8.08 -12.74
N ALA A 14 -16.64 -8.11 -14.05
CA ALA A 14 -16.14 -9.21 -14.90
C ALA A 14 -14.60 -9.30 -14.91
N GLN A 15 -13.92 -8.16 -14.98
CA GLN A 15 -12.46 -8.11 -14.87
C GLN A 15 -11.99 -8.61 -13.50
N ALA A 16 -12.61 -8.13 -12.42
CA ALA A 16 -12.24 -8.54 -11.07
C ALA A 16 -12.52 -10.02 -10.80
N ALA A 17 -13.61 -10.58 -11.36
CA ALA A 17 -13.87 -12.02 -11.33
C ALA A 17 -12.76 -12.81 -12.04
N THR A 18 -12.27 -12.31 -13.18
CA THR A 18 -11.16 -12.94 -13.92
C THR A 18 -9.85 -12.92 -13.12
N LEU A 19 -9.56 -11.81 -12.43
CA LEU A 19 -8.40 -11.70 -11.55
C LEU A 19 -8.49 -12.73 -10.42
N LEU A 20 -9.60 -12.73 -9.68
CA LEU A 20 -9.82 -13.66 -8.57
C LEU A 20 -9.76 -15.12 -9.00
N ASP A 21 -10.33 -15.46 -10.15
CA ASP A 21 -10.28 -16.83 -10.66
C ASP A 21 -8.86 -17.30 -10.96
N THR A 22 -8.05 -16.41 -11.53
CA THR A 22 -6.62 -16.65 -11.77
C THR A 22 -5.87 -16.86 -10.46
N PHE A 23 -6.13 -16.04 -9.44
CA PHE A 23 -5.49 -16.16 -8.12
C PHE A 23 -5.89 -17.44 -7.38
N ARG A 24 -7.19 -17.78 -7.36
CA ARG A 24 -7.68 -19.01 -6.72
C ARG A 24 -7.13 -20.27 -7.39
N SER A 25 -7.00 -20.24 -8.72
CA SER A 25 -6.39 -21.34 -9.48
C SER A 25 -4.92 -21.56 -9.12
N ALA A 26 -4.24 -20.51 -8.64
CA ALA A 26 -2.88 -20.55 -8.13
C ALA A 26 -2.79 -20.86 -6.61
N GLY A 27 -3.90 -21.24 -5.97
CA GLY A 27 -3.93 -21.65 -4.56
C GLY A 27 -4.15 -20.53 -3.55
N TYR A 28 -4.48 -19.30 -3.97
CA TYR A 28 -4.77 -18.20 -3.06
C TYR A 28 -6.20 -18.28 -2.51
N GLU A 29 -6.36 -18.29 -1.19
CA GLU A 29 -7.66 -18.24 -0.52
C GLU A 29 -8.30 -16.87 -0.71
N GLN A 30 -9.54 -16.83 -1.21
CA GLN A 30 -10.28 -15.57 -1.32
C GLN A 30 -10.80 -15.13 0.06
N VAL A 31 -10.39 -13.94 0.50
CA VAL A 31 -10.79 -13.34 1.77
C VAL A 31 -11.45 -11.98 1.57
N ALA A 32 -12.34 -11.62 2.49
CA ALA A 32 -13.07 -10.35 2.47
C ALA A 32 -13.05 -9.74 3.89
N PRO A 33 -11.95 -9.07 4.28
CA PRO A 33 -11.89 -8.43 5.60
C PRO A 33 -12.95 -7.32 5.73
N SER A 34 -13.26 -6.92 6.95
CA SER A 34 -14.24 -5.85 7.22
C SER A 34 -13.83 -4.51 6.62
N ILE A 35 -14.79 -3.73 6.13
CA ILE A 35 -14.56 -2.34 5.66
C ILE A 35 -14.21 -1.43 6.83
N LEU A 36 -14.97 -1.55 7.91
CA LEU A 36 -14.69 -0.85 9.16
C LEU A 36 -13.53 -1.52 9.86
N GLN A 37 -12.56 -0.70 10.26
CA GLN A 37 -11.37 -1.12 10.98
C GLN A 37 -11.14 -0.19 12.18
N PRO A 38 -10.51 -0.67 13.27
CA PRO A 38 -10.01 0.22 14.31
C PRO A 38 -9.00 1.21 13.70
N ALA A 39 -9.11 2.49 14.08
CA ALA A 39 -8.32 3.55 13.46
C ALA A 39 -6.83 3.48 13.84
N ASP A 40 -6.54 3.14 15.09
CA ASP A 40 -5.20 3.03 15.68
C ASP A 40 -4.21 2.20 14.83
N ILE A 41 -4.67 1.11 14.23
CA ILE A 41 -3.89 0.24 13.32
C ILE A 41 -3.25 1.02 12.18
N PHE A 42 -3.97 1.99 11.62
CA PHE A 42 -3.51 2.81 10.49
C PHE A 42 -2.77 4.07 10.95
N LEU A 43 -3.11 4.57 12.13
CA LEU A 43 -2.56 5.82 12.69
C LEU A 43 -1.17 5.61 13.29
N ASP A 44 -0.95 4.51 13.99
CA ASP A 44 0.28 4.27 14.76
C ASP A 44 1.43 3.75 13.90
N ARG A 45 1.12 3.03 12.81
CA ARG A 45 2.14 2.32 12.00
C ARG A 45 2.54 3.02 10.70
N ILE A 46 1.72 3.92 10.18
CA ILE A 46 1.91 4.48 8.82
C ILE A 46 2.10 6.01 8.80
N GLY A 47 2.23 6.63 9.98
CA GLY A 47 2.59 8.03 10.17
C GLY A 47 1.49 9.04 9.77
N GLU A 48 1.73 10.33 10.03
CA GLU A 48 0.76 11.42 9.80
C GLU A 48 0.20 11.49 8.36
N GLN A 49 0.94 10.96 7.38
CA GLN A 49 0.53 10.97 5.96
C GLN A 49 -0.66 10.05 5.70
N VAL A 50 -0.70 8.85 6.29
CA VAL A 50 -1.87 7.96 6.14
C VAL A 50 -3.04 8.48 6.95
N ARG A 51 -2.79 9.01 8.15
CA ARG A 51 -3.82 9.74 8.92
C ARG A 51 -4.49 10.83 8.07
N SER A 52 -3.70 11.63 7.36
CA SER A 52 -4.22 12.70 6.50
C SER A 52 -5.06 12.22 5.30
N ARG A 53 -5.01 10.91 5.00
CA ARG A 53 -5.69 10.28 3.86
C ARG A 53 -6.71 9.23 4.26
N THR A 54 -6.98 9.03 5.56
CA THR A 54 -7.92 8.03 6.06
C THR A 54 -9.20 8.71 6.57
N TYR A 55 -10.35 8.12 6.25
CA TYR A 55 -11.63 8.56 6.81
C TYR A 55 -11.80 7.95 8.20
N VAL A 56 -11.62 8.77 9.23
CA VAL A 56 -11.74 8.39 10.64
C VAL A 56 -13.02 8.98 11.23
N PHE A 57 -13.71 8.20 12.06
CA PHE A 57 -14.93 8.61 12.75
C PHE A 57 -15.03 7.91 14.11
N THR A 58 -15.80 8.49 15.01
CA THR A 58 -16.12 7.89 16.31
C THR A 58 -17.51 7.29 16.24
N ASP A 59 -17.67 6.05 16.69
CA ASP A 59 -18.98 5.40 16.72
C ASP A 59 -19.80 5.83 17.96
N LEU A 60 -21.00 5.26 18.12
CA LEU A 60 -21.88 5.58 19.25
C LEU A 60 -21.38 5.02 20.59
N ALA A 61 -20.49 4.04 20.59
CA ALA A 61 -19.86 3.50 21.79
C ALA A 61 -18.63 4.32 22.22
N GLY A 62 -18.14 5.21 21.36
CA GLY A 62 -16.97 6.04 21.60
C GLY A 62 -15.68 5.49 20.98
N ASP A 63 -15.77 4.39 20.22
CA ASP A 63 -14.61 3.77 19.57
C ASP A 63 -14.20 4.57 18.33
N GLU A 64 -12.89 4.77 18.14
CA GLU A 64 -12.33 5.41 16.95
C GLU A 64 -12.14 4.37 15.84
N LEU A 65 -12.93 4.50 14.79
CA LEU A 65 -12.95 3.60 13.64
C LEU A 65 -12.53 4.34 12.37
N CYS A 66 -12.18 3.59 11.34
CA CYS A 66 -11.96 4.12 10.02
C CYS A 66 -12.56 3.24 8.92
N LEU A 67 -12.84 3.88 7.79
CA LEU A 67 -12.99 3.15 6.53
C LEU A 67 -11.60 2.71 6.07
N ARG A 68 -11.41 1.43 5.77
CA ARG A 68 -10.10 0.91 5.35
C ARG A 68 -9.54 1.68 4.13
N PRO A 69 -8.30 2.18 4.18
CA PRO A 69 -7.65 2.85 3.06
C PRO A 69 -7.07 1.89 2.02
N ASP A 70 -6.92 0.62 2.35
CA ASP A 70 -6.46 -0.47 1.49
C ASP A 70 -6.95 -1.81 2.05
N LEU A 71 -6.77 -2.89 1.29
CA LEU A 71 -7.06 -4.26 1.75
C LEU A 71 -5.82 -5.00 2.28
N THR A 72 -4.61 -4.53 2.01
CA THR A 72 -3.36 -5.16 2.45
C THR A 72 -3.27 -5.22 3.97
N VAL A 73 -3.44 -4.09 4.67
CA VAL A 73 -3.33 -4.05 6.13
C VAL A 73 -4.39 -4.94 6.82
N PRO A 74 -5.69 -4.89 6.45
CA PRO A 74 -6.67 -5.81 7.00
C PRO A 74 -6.38 -7.29 6.70
N VAL A 75 -5.80 -7.63 5.55
CA VAL A 75 -5.40 -9.01 5.22
C VAL A 75 -4.19 -9.46 6.04
N SER A 76 -3.19 -8.59 6.23
CA SER A 76 -2.06 -8.86 7.12
C SER A 76 -2.52 -9.07 8.57
N ARG A 77 -3.57 -8.37 9.01
CA ARG A 77 -4.19 -8.61 10.31
C ARG A 77 -4.87 -9.97 10.38
N LEU A 78 -5.67 -10.32 9.37
CA LEU A 78 -6.29 -11.64 9.28
C LEU A 78 -5.23 -12.75 9.35
N TYR A 79 -4.11 -12.58 8.64
CA TYR A 79 -2.97 -13.50 8.71
C TYR A 79 -2.46 -13.64 10.15
N LEU A 80 -2.15 -12.54 10.82
CA LEU A 80 -1.66 -12.55 12.21
C LEU A 80 -2.69 -13.07 13.22
N GLU A 81 -3.98 -12.87 12.97
CA GLU A 81 -5.07 -13.42 13.79
C GLU A 81 -5.14 -14.96 13.67
N ARG A 82 -4.92 -15.49 12.46
CA ARG A 82 -4.87 -16.94 12.20
C ARG A 82 -3.54 -17.57 12.62
N HIS A 83 -2.44 -16.83 12.48
CA HIS A 83 -1.07 -17.27 12.70
C HIS A 83 -0.31 -16.26 13.59
N PRO A 84 -0.56 -16.24 14.92
CA PRO A 84 -0.02 -15.20 15.81
C PRO A 84 1.50 -15.11 15.89
N LYS A 85 2.22 -16.17 15.51
CA LYS A 85 3.68 -16.22 15.48
C LYS A 85 4.28 -15.81 14.12
N ALA A 86 3.44 -15.61 13.11
CA ALA A 86 3.84 -15.30 11.74
C ALA A 86 4.82 -16.32 11.12
N ASP A 87 4.69 -17.59 11.49
CA ASP A 87 5.58 -18.69 11.12
C ASP A 87 4.97 -19.69 10.12
N GLU A 88 3.77 -19.39 9.60
CA GLU A 88 3.02 -20.27 8.70
C GLU A 88 2.90 -19.65 7.31
N GLU A 89 3.03 -20.46 6.27
CA GLU A 89 2.79 -20.00 4.91
C GLU A 89 1.29 -19.74 4.66
N ALA A 90 0.98 -18.59 4.08
CA ALA A 90 -0.39 -18.26 3.72
C ALA A 90 -0.46 -17.43 2.44
N ARG A 91 -1.44 -17.74 1.59
CA ARG A 91 -1.68 -17.06 0.31
C ARG A 91 -3.13 -16.59 0.25
N TYR A 92 -3.33 -15.27 0.20
CA TYR A 92 -4.67 -14.66 0.21
C TYR A 92 -4.91 -13.82 -1.03
N CYS A 93 -6.10 -13.92 -1.62
CA CYS A 93 -6.56 -13.02 -2.66
C CYS A 93 -7.83 -12.27 -2.22
N TYR A 94 -8.05 -11.09 -2.79
CA TYR A 94 -9.19 -10.25 -2.43
C TYR A 94 -9.64 -9.36 -3.58
N ASN A 95 -10.87 -8.86 -3.46
CA ASN A 95 -11.47 -7.82 -4.29
C ASN A 95 -12.51 -7.10 -3.44
N GLY A 96 -12.39 -5.79 -3.27
CA GLY A 96 -13.38 -5.03 -2.51
C GLY A 96 -13.12 -3.53 -2.49
N PRO A 97 -14.04 -2.75 -1.91
CA PRO A 97 -13.91 -1.31 -1.83
C PRO A 97 -12.85 -0.89 -0.80
N ALA A 98 -12.18 0.22 -1.08
CA ALA A 98 -11.26 0.93 -0.20
C ALA A 98 -11.45 2.45 -0.35
N PHE A 99 -11.09 3.20 0.68
CA PHE A 99 -11.48 4.60 0.83
C PHE A 99 -10.29 5.49 1.21
N ARG A 100 -9.96 6.47 0.37
CA ARG A 100 -8.85 7.40 0.63
C ARG A 100 -9.27 8.84 0.48
N PHE A 101 -9.01 9.66 1.48
CA PHE A 101 -9.16 11.10 1.36
C PHE A 101 -8.12 11.67 0.38
N GLN A 102 -8.58 12.60 -0.45
CA GLN A 102 -7.81 13.25 -1.50
C GLN A 102 -7.79 14.76 -1.24
N PRO A 103 -6.67 15.32 -0.72
CA PRO A 103 -6.58 16.74 -0.37
C PRO A 103 -6.80 17.68 -1.56
N GLN A 104 -6.39 17.26 -2.76
CA GLN A 104 -6.48 18.04 -3.99
C GLN A 104 -7.81 17.84 -4.75
N GLY A 105 -8.78 17.18 -4.13
CA GLY A 105 -10.07 16.86 -4.74
C GLY A 105 -10.12 15.45 -5.33
N ASP A 106 -11.35 15.00 -5.56
CA ASP A 106 -11.68 13.68 -6.13
C ASP A 106 -11.58 13.74 -7.66
N ASN A 107 -10.82 12.84 -8.28
CA ASN A 107 -10.75 12.74 -9.73
C ASN A 107 -10.62 11.28 -10.18
N ARG A 108 -10.80 11.00 -11.48
CA ARG A 108 -10.77 9.63 -12.01
C ARG A 108 -9.47 8.87 -11.74
N ALA A 109 -8.33 9.56 -11.62
CA ALA A 109 -7.04 8.93 -11.32
C ALA A 109 -6.82 8.72 -9.81
N HIS A 110 -7.46 9.53 -8.99
CA HIS A 110 -7.37 9.53 -7.54
C HIS A 110 -8.77 9.60 -6.94
N PRO A 111 -9.57 8.53 -7.10
CA PRO A 111 -10.89 8.50 -6.53
C PRO A 111 -10.83 8.41 -4.99
N ARG A 112 -11.88 8.88 -4.32
CA ARG A 112 -12.05 8.71 -2.87
C ARG A 112 -12.54 7.33 -2.46
N GLU A 113 -13.31 6.69 -3.33
CA GLU A 113 -13.78 5.32 -3.20
C GLU A 113 -13.33 4.55 -4.45
N PHE A 114 -12.69 3.41 -4.27
CA PHE A 114 -12.21 2.58 -5.37
C PHE A 114 -12.22 1.11 -5.00
N ARG A 115 -12.18 0.25 -6.00
CA ARG A 115 -12.00 -1.18 -5.81
C ARG A 115 -10.53 -1.55 -5.89
N GLN A 116 -10.09 -2.36 -4.94
CA GLN A 116 -8.77 -2.95 -4.94
C GLN A 116 -8.92 -4.47 -5.00
N ALA A 117 -8.34 -5.06 -6.05
CA ALA A 117 -8.16 -6.50 -6.17
C ALA A 117 -6.66 -6.80 -6.12
N GLY A 118 -6.28 -7.88 -5.44
CA GLY A 118 -4.88 -8.18 -5.19
C GLY A 118 -4.67 -9.52 -4.51
N ILE A 119 -3.40 -9.80 -4.25
CA ILE A 119 -2.91 -11.00 -3.58
C ILE A 119 -1.86 -10.62 -2.55
N GLU A 120 -1.73 -11.44 -1.50
CA GLU A 120 -0.66 -11.35 -0.50
C GLU A 120 -0.10 -12.75 -0.27
N CYS A 121 1.22 -12.85 -0.17
CA CYS A 121 1.94 -14.08 0.13
C CYS A 121 2.73 -13.86 1.43
N PHE A 122 2.53 -14.73 2.42
CA PHE A 122 3.14 -14.65 3.74
C PHE A 122 3.90 -15.93 4.07
N GLY A 123 4.95 -15.80 4.88
CA GLY A 123 5.63 -16.92 5.52
C GLY A 123 6.58 -17.73 4.64
N ASP A 124 6.69 -17.42 3.34
CA ASP A 124 7.57 -18.15 2.44
C ASP A 124 9.05 -17.91 2.77
N SER A 125 9.81 -18.99 2.88
CA SER A 125 11.24 -18.95 3.22
C SER A 125 12.14 -18.60 2.02
N ASP A 126 11.68 -18.86 0.79
CA ASP A 126 12.35 -18.46 -0.45
C ASP A 126 11.70 -17.19 -0.98
N THR A 127 12.10 -16.06 -0.39
CA THR A 127 11.51 -14.75 -0.65
C THR A 127 11.66 -14.32 -2.12
N GLU A 128 12.78 -14.65 -2.76
CA GLU A 128 13.06 -14.30 -4.13
C GLU A 128 12.14 -15.04 -5.11
N SER A 129 11.96 -16.34 -4.90
CA SER A 129 11.02 -17.13 -5.72
C SER A 129 9.58 -16.67 -5.49
N ALA A 130 9.18 -16.41 -4.25
CA ALA A 130 7.84 -15.94 -3.91
C ALA A 130 7.52 -14.57 -4.54
N ASP A 131 8.48 -13.63 -4.57
CA ASP A 131 8.32 -12.34 -5.23
C ASP A 131 8.13 -12.49 -6.74
N VAL A 132 8.94 -13.34 -7.39
CA VAL A 132 8.81 -13.62 -8.83
C VAL A 132 7.47 -14.26 -9.15
N GLU A 133 7.05 -15.27 -8.40
CA GLU A 133 5.74 -15.92 -8.56
C GLU A 133 4.59 -14.93 -8.42
N THR A 134 4.63 -14.09 -7.37
CA THR A 134 3.61 -13.08 -7.10
C THR A 134 3.48 -12.09 -8.25
N VAL A 135 4.61 -11.57 -8.76
CA VAL A 135 4.62 -10.65 -9.90
C VAL A 135 4.12 -11.34 -11.18
N MET A 136 4.58 -12.56 -11.45
CA MET A 136 4.18 -13.30 -12.65
C MET A 136 2.68 -13.62 -12.64
N LEU A 137 2.13 -14.01 -11.48
CA LEU A 137 0.71 -14.25 -11.31
C LEU A 137 -0.12 -12.97 -11.49
N ALA A 138 0.34 -11.84 -10.95
CA ALA A 138 -0.32 -10.55 -11.15
C ALA A 138 -0.33 -10.14 -12.64
N VAL A 139 0.79 -10.33 -13.35
CA VAL A 139 0.93 -10.08 -14.79
C VAL A 139 -0.02 -10.96 -15.60
N GLU A 140 -0.08 -12.24 -15.27
CA GLU A 140 -0.99 -13.18 -15.92
C GLU A 140 -2.45 -12.78 -15.71
N ALA A 141 -2.83 -12.46 -14.47
CA ALA A 141 -4.20 -12.09 -14.12
C ALA A 141 -4.65 -10.83 -14.89
N VAL A 142 -3.85 -9.76 -14.92
CA VAL A 142 -4.23 -8.54 -15.65
C VAL A 142 -4.30 -8.76 -17.16
N ARG A 143 -3.44 -9.64 -17.72
CA ARG A 143 -3.52 -10.02 -19.14
C ARG A 143 -4.81 -10.79 -19.44
N ARG A 144 -5.17 -11.76 -18.61
CA ARG A 144 -6.43 -12.51 -18.72
C ARG A 144 -7.65 -11.58 -18.59
N ALA A 145 -7.56 -10.55 -17.75
CA ALA A 145 -8.58 -9.50 -17.62
C ALA A 145 -8.61 -8.48 -18.80
N GLY A 146 -7.78 -8.66 -19.83
CA GLY A 146 -7.82 -7.90 -21.08
C GLY A 146 -6.78 -6.79 -21.22
N LEU A 147 -5.87 -6.61 -20.25
CA LEU A 147 -4.78 -5.63 -20.35
C LEU A 147 -3.68 -6.18 -21.28
N LYS A 148 -3.53 -5.55 -22.45
CA LYS A 148 -2.59 -6.01 -23.49
C LYS A 148 -1.20 -5.37 -23.34
N ASP A 149 -1.17 -4.05 -23.14
CA ASP A 149 0.06 -3.27 -23.10
C ASP A 149 0.46 -2.98 -21.65
N LEU A 150 1.34 -3.84 -21.11
CA LEU A 150 1.87 -3.73 -19.75
C LEU A 150 3.35 -3.34 -19.78
N ARG A 151 3.72 -2.32 -19.00
CA ARG A 151 5.12 -1.98 -18.70
C ARG A 151 5.38 -2.16 -17.22
N LEU A 152 6.23 -3.12 -16.87
CA LEU A 152 6.70 -3.32 -15.51
C LEU A 152 7.88 -2.40 -15.22
N ARG A 153 7.93 -1.87 -14.00
CA ARG A 153 9.06 -1.10 -13.46
C ARG A 153 9.38 -1.69 -12.10
N PHE A 154 10.62 -2.11 -11.93
CA PHE A 154 11.12 -2.63 -10.66
C PHE A 154 11.96 -1.57 -9.97
N GLY A 155 11.93 -1.57 -8.64
CA GLY A 155 12.75 -0.73 -7.80
C GLY A 155 12.92 -1.41 -6.45
N ASP A 156 14.09 -1.25 -5.86
CA ASP A 156 14.41 -1.78 -4.54
C ASP A 156 14.92 -0.64 -3.66
N ILE A 157 14.21 -0.41 -2.55
CA ILE A 157 14.55 0.62 -1.56
C ILE A 157 15.88 0.29 -0.85
N ALA A 158 16.26 -0.99 -0.76
CA ALA A 158 17.50 -1.43 -0.15
C ALA A 158 18.73 -0.91 -0.90
N LEU A 159 18.66 -0.73 -2.23
CA LEU A 159 19.74 -0.12 -3.01
C LEU A 159 19.98 1.33 -2.58
N PHE A 160 18.92 2.09 -2.33
CA PHE A 160 19.03 3.45 -1.81
C PHE A 160 19.61 3.45 -0.40
N TYR A 161 19.16 2.54 0.47
CA TYR A 161 19.68 2.44 1.83
C TYR A 161 21.16 2.04 1.86
N ALA A 162 21.57 1.07 1.02
CA ALA A 162 22.95 0.64 0.86
C ALA A 162 23.84 1.78 0.35
N LEU A 163 23.35 2.58 -0.62
CA LEU A 163 24.05 3.80 -1.05
C LEU A 163 24.29 4.75 0.13
N LEU A 164 23.26 5.02 0.94
CA LEU A 164 23.40 5.92 2.09
C LEU A 164 24.34 5.37 3.18
N ASP A 165 24.43 4.05 3.33
CA ASP A 165 25.35 3.40 4.27
C ASP A 165 26.80 3.41 3.77
N ALA A 166 27.00 3.28 2.45
CA ALA A 166 28.32 3.35 1.82
C ALA A 166 28.92 4.77 1.85
N LEU A 167 28.09 5.80 1.96
CA LEU A 167 28.54 7.18 2.08
C LEU A 167 28.96 7.50 3.53
N SER A 168 30.07 8.23 3.67
CA SER A 168 30.54 8.75 4.96
C SER A 168 29.69 9.95 5.44
N LEU A 169 28.39 9.72 5.63
CA LEU A 169 27.43 10.71 6.12
C LEU A 169 27.28 10.64 7.64
N PRO A 170 27.05 11.77 8.33
CA PRO A 170 26.58 11.75 9.70
C PRO A 170 25.27 10.97 9.82
N GLU A 171 25.12 10.16 10.87
CA GLU A 171 23.94 9.30 11.07
C GLU A 171 22.61 10.07 11.03
N ARG A 172 22.58 11.27 11.61
CA ARG A 172 21.40 12.15 11.55
C ARG A 172 20.99 12.51 10.12
N TRP A 173 21.94 12.66 9.21
CA TRP A 173 21.65 13.00 7.81
C TRP A 173 21.13 11.78 7.07
N ARG A 174 21.72 10.61 7.33
CA ARG A 174 21.24 9.33 6.81
C ARG A 174 19.80 9.08 7.20
N GLN A 175 19.46 9.24 8.48
CA GLN A 175 18.10 9.07 8.99
C GLN A 175 17.12 10.07 8.36
N LYS A 176 17.49 11.35 8.22
CA LYS A 176 16.66 12.35 7.54
C LYS A 176 16.44 11.96 6.07
N LEU A 177 17.47 11.55 5.34
CA LEU A 177 17.34 11.13 3.93
C LEU A 177 16.42 9.92 3.79
N ARG A 178 16.54 8.91 4.67
CA ARG A 178 15.62 7.76 4.72
C ARG A 178 14.18 8.19 5.00
N HIS A 179 13.97 9.03 6.00
CA HIS A 179 12.65 9.52 6.41
C HIS A 179 11.95 10.32 5.29
N TYR A 180 12.68 11.22 4.62
CA TYR A 180 12.11 12.08 3.60
C TYR A 180 12.01 11.44 2.22
N PHE A 181 12.61 10.26 1.98
CA PHE A 181 12.66 9.62 0.66
C PHE A 181 11.29 9.53 -0.04
N TRP A 182 10.25 9.17 0.71
CA TRP A 182 8.88 9.04 0.21
C TRP A 182 8.15 10.38 -0.01
N ARG A 183 8.81 11.51 0.25
CA ARG A 183 8.30 12.88 0.08
C ARG A 183 9.15 13.61 -0.96
N PRO A 184 8.92 13.42 -2.28
CA PRO A 184 9.86 13.87 -3.31
C PRO A 184 10.27 15.34 -3.19
N ILE A 185 9.33 16.26 -2.96
CA ILE A 185 9.63 17.69 -2.84
C ILE A 185 10.55 17.95 -1.63
N ALA A 186 10.18 17.42 -0.46
CA ALA A 186 10.96 17.59 0.76
C ALA A 186 12.33 16.88 0.68
N PHE A 187 12.38 15.71 0.04
CA PHE A 187 13.61 14.98 -0.21
C PHE A 187 14.59 15.77 -1.07
N HIS A 188 14.14 16.28 -2.22
CA HIS A 188 15.00 17.08 -3.10
C HIS A 188 15.43 18.39 -2.43
N ALA A 189 14.55 19.04 -1.67
CA ALA A 189 14.91 20.23 -0.90
C ALA A 189 15.98 19.92 0.17
N LEU A 190 15.84 18.81 0.90
CA LEU A 190 16.85 18.35 1.85
C LEU A 190 18.17 18.03 1.14
N LEU A 191 18.13 17.29 0.04
CA LEU A 191 19.31 16.90 -0.72
C LEU A 191 20.08 18.13 -1.23
N ALA A 192 19.36 19.11 -1.80
CA ALA A 192 19.93 20.37 -2.25
C ALA A 192 20.54 21.18 -1.10
N ARG A 193 19.92 21.17 0.08
CA ARG A 193 20.45 21.83 1.29
C ARG A 193 21.75 21.18 1.77
N LEU A 194 21.76 19.85 1.88
CA LEU A 194 22.94 19.10 2.32
C LEU A 194 24.11 19.25 1.33
N ALA A 195 23.82 19.28 0.02
CA ALA A 195 24.84 19.51 -1.02
C ALA A 195 25.52 20.89 -0.93
N ARG A 196 24.85 21.88 -0.32
CA ARG A 196 25.43 23.21 -0.06
C ARG A 196 26.18 23.32 1.28
N GLY A 197 26.29 22.23 2.04
CA GLY A 197 26.95 22.22 3.36
C GLY A 197 26.13 22.88 4.47
N GLU A 198 24.87 23.23 4.22
CA GLU A 198 23.96 23.79 5.21
C GLU A 198 23.56 22.71 6.21
N ARG A 199 23.79 22.95 7.51
CA ARG A 199 23.37 22.01 8.57
C ARG A 199 21.85 21.92 8.57
N PRO A 200 21.25 20.73 8.56
CA PRO A 200 19.81 20.61 8.72
C PRO A 200 19.47 21.08 10.13
N ASN A 201 18.77 22.22 10.24
CA ASN A 201 18.34 22.79 11.53
C ASN A 201 17.80 21.68 12.45
N GLY A 202 18.18 21.76 13.73
CA GLY A 202 17.51 21.02 14.80
C GLY A 202 16.01 21.34 14.75
N ASP A 203 15.20 20.35 15.12
CA ASP A 203 13.75 20.35 14.98
C ASP A 203 13.13 21.72 15.31
N GLY A 204 12.76 22.46 14.26
CA GLY A 204 11.84 23.59 14.34
C GLY A 204 10.43 23.06 14.05
N PRO A 205 9.39 23.65 14.65
CA PRO A 205 8.08 23.04 14.74
C PRO A 205 7.48 22.78 13.37
N VAL A 206 6.77 21.66 13.28
CA VAL A 206 5.89 21.32 12.16
C VAL A 206 4.83 22.42 12.06
N MET A 207 4.82 23.12 10.92
CA MET A 207 3.69 23.92 10.44
C MET A 207 3.14 23.25 9.19
#